data_AF-A0A936MU75-F1
#
_entry.id   AF-A0A936MU75-F1
#
_cell.length_a   1.000
_cell.length_b   1.000
_cell.length_c   1.000
_cell.angle_alpha   90.00
_cell.angle_beta   90.00
_cell.angle_gamma   90.00
#
_symmetry.space_group_name_H-M   'P 1'
#
loop_
_entity.id
_entity.type
_entity.pdbx_description
1 polymer ?
#
loop_
_entity_poly.entity_id
_entity_poly.type
_entity_poly.pdbx_seq_one_letter_code
_entity_poly.pdbx_strand_id
1 'polypeptide(L)'
;MSAIRKITADMPLDDDEDEVFFTRATIKADPNAADLLPMTDDWLGLIDAARAKDRQARIAETDATAARVVSNFHFDRACTAFGDDLYLAVGKNRESPRWTQFFSVAVSRFIKIRFDKQVQKVKSWLGPDVNDATLDKHRTPLTTWSNAAAASIDQTTSAAMVRGAARIAREQLAEDLTRERDGLYDALSARAREKGLPRDWPKQFFRVTTRKTASGGDDDGEDVEQSGSGT
;
A
#
# COMPACT_ATOMS: atom_id res chain seq x y z
N MET A 1 -29.45 19.43 -12.01
CA MET A 1 -28.52 20.57 -11.92
C MET A 1 -27.11 20.03 -11.95
N SER A 2 -26.26 20.58 -12.82
CA SER A 2 -24.85 20.19 -12.92
C SER A 2 -24.04 20.84 -11.80
N ALA A 3 -23.26 20.05 -11.07
CA ALA A 3 -22.40 20.50 -9.98
C ALA A 3 -20.93 20.27 -10.36
N ILE A 4 -20.06 21.19 -9.92
CA ILE A 4 -18.61 21.05 -10.08
C ILE A 4 -18.18 19.77 -9.38
N ARG A 5 -17.41 18.93 -10.09
CA ARG A 5 -16.90 17.66 -9.54
C ARG A 5 -15.99 17.99 -8.36
N LYS A 6 -16.29 17.49 -7.16
CA LYS A 6 -15.40 17.62 -6.00
C LYS A 6 -14.26 16.60 -6.08
N ILE A 7 -13.08 16.98 -5.59
CA ILE A 7 -11.95 16.04 -5.45
C ILE A 7 -12.18 15.24 -4.18
N THR A 8 -11.96 13.93 -4.23
CA THR A 8 -12.14 13.02 -3.11
C THR A 8 -10.89 12.15 -2.97
N ALA A 9 -10.58 11.70 -1.75
CA ALA A 9 -9.33 10.96 -1.47
C ALA A 9 -9.22 9.61 -2.21
N ASP A 10 -10.34 9.06 -2.67
CA ASP A 10 -10.46 7.83 -3.45
C ASP A 10 -10.33 8.04 -4.96
N MET A 11 -10.38 9.28 -5.45
CA MET A 11 -10.24 9.60 -6.88
C MET A 11 -8.80 9.30 -7.35
N PRO A 12 -8.57 8.56 -8.45
CA PRO A 12 -7.21 8.29 -8.93
C PRO A 12 -6.37 9.57 -9.09
N LEU A 13 -5.07 9.52 -8.73
CA LEU A 13 -4.19 10.70 -8.89
C LEU A 13 -4.11 11.21 -10.34
N ASP A 14 -4.28 10.31 -11.31
CA ASP A 14 -4.33 10.68 -12.73
C ASP A 14 -5.60 11.48 -13.06
N ASP A 15 -6.74 11.15 -12.42
CA ASP A 15 -7.99 11.90 -12.54
C ASP A 15 -7.87 13.29 -11.88
N ASP A 16 -7.19 13.38 -10.73
CA ASP A 16 -6.92 14.64 -10.04
C ASP A 16 -6.06 15.57 -10.93
N GLU A 17 -5.02 15.01 -11.55
CA GLU A 17 -4.12 15.72 -12.46
C GLU A 17 -4.85 16.19 -13.72
N ASP A 18 -5.69 15.34 -14.29
CA ASP A 18 -6.57 15.66 -15.43
C ASP A 18 -7.52 16.83 -15.14
N GLU A 19 -8.02 16.92 -13.91
CA GLU A 19 -8.86 18.04 -13.46
C GLU A 19 -8.05 19.34 -13.39
N VAL A 20 -6.83 19.28 -12.84
CA VAL A 20 -5.92 20.43 -12.76
C VAL A 20 -5.53 20.90 -14.16
N PHE A 21 -5.18 19.99 -15.07
CA PHE A 21 -4.87 20.34 -16.46
C PHE A 21 -6.05 20.97 -17.18
N PHE A 22 -7.25 20.41 -17.04
CA PHE A 22 -8.45 20.98 -17.63
C PHE A 22 -8.71 22.40 -17.09
N THR A 23 -8.62 22.59 -15.78
CA THR A 23 -8.85 23.89 -15.14
C THR A 23 -7.83 24.93 -15.59
N ARG A 24 -6.53 24.59 -15.59
CA ARG A 24 -5.46 25.48 -16.04
C ARG A 24 -5.60 25.82 -17.53
N ALA A 25 -5.91 24.85 -18.37
CA ALA A 25 -6.06 25.05 -19.80
C ALA A 25 -7.25 25.98 -20.14
N THR A 26 -8.38 25.80 -19.47
CA THR A 26 -9.57 26.64 -19.67
C THR A 26 -9.34 28.08 -19.22
N ILE A 27 -8.66 28.29 -18.08
CA ILE A 27 -8.27 29.63 -17.61
C ILE A 27 -7.34 30.33 -18.59
N LYS A 28 -6.34 29.59 -19.10
CA LYS A 28 -5.40 30.10 -20.10
C LYS A 28 -6.08 30.47 -21.42
N ALA A 29 -7.14 29.74 -21.79
CA ALA A 29 -7.86 29.94 -23.04
C ALA A 29 -8.85 31.12 -22.99
N ASP A 30 -9.34 31.53 -21.82
CA ASP A 30 -10.29 32.64 -21.67
C ASP A 30 -9.56 33.95 -21.32
N PRO A 31 -9.54 34.96 -22.20
CA PRO A 31 -8.92 36.26 -21.92
C PRO A 31 -9.49 36.98 -20.70
N ASN A 32 -10.69 36.63 -20.24
CA ASN A 32 -11.30 37.22 -19.05
C ASN A 32 -10.83 36.59 -17.73
N ALA A 33 -10.20 35.42 -17.79
CA ALA A 33 -9.72 34.65 -16.65
C ALA A 33 -8.18 34.50 -16.61
N ALA A 34 -7.47 34.75 -17.70
CA ALA A 34 -6.05 34.45 -17.84
C ALA A 34 -5.15 35.02 -16.72
N ASP A 35 -5.51 36.16 -16.14
CA ASP A 35 -4.81 36.78 -15.01
C ASP A 35 -4.96 36.03 -13.67
N LEU A 36 -5.93 35.12 -13.56
CA LEU A 36 -6.13 34.24 -12.41
C LEU A 36 -5.30 32.95 -12.49
N LEU A 37 -4.63 32.68 -13.62
CA LEU A 37 -3.80 31.48 -13.79
C LEU A 37 -2.78 31.27 -12.65
N PRO A 38 -2.10 32.30 -12.12
CA PRO A 38 -1.15 32.12 -11.01
C PRO A 38 -1.74 31.50 -9.74
N MET A 39 -3.06 31.60 -9.52
CA MET A 39 -3.72 30.94 -8.37
C MET A 39 -3.64 29.41 -8.42
N THR A 40 -3.21 28.84 -9.54
CA THR A 40 -3.20 27.40 -9.78
C THR A 40 -1.79 26.82 -9.93
N ASP A 41 -0.75 27.62 -9.75
CA ASP A 41 0.63 27.21 -10.07
C ASP A 41 1.15 26.10 -9.15
N ASP A 42 0.73 26.08 -7.89
CA ASP A 42 1.18 25.08 -6.92
C ASP A 42 0.37 23.78 -6.95
N TRP A 43 -0.75 23.71 -7.70
CA TRP A 43 -1.68 22.59 -7.64
C TRP A 43 -1.06 21.26 -8.07
N LEU A 44 -0.22 21.28 -9.10
CA LEU A 44 0.51 20.07 -9.53
C LEU A 44 1.53 19.63 -8.48
N GLY A 45 2.14 20.57 -7.74
CA GLY A 45 3.06 20.26 -6.65
C GLY A 45 2.38 19.48 -5.51
N LEU A 46 1.10 19.76 -5.24
CA LEU A 46 0.31 19.00 -4.27
C LEU A 46 0.12 17.54 -4.72
N ILE A 47 -0.21 17.33 -6.00
CA ILE A 47 -0.40 15.99 -6.58
C ILE A 47 0.93 15.22 -6.56
N ASP A 48 2.03 15.86 -6.95
CA ASP A 48 3.36 15.26 -6.95
C ASP A 48 3.79 14.82 -5.54
N ALA A 49 3.48 15.64 -4.52
CA ALA A 49 3.74 15.29 -3.13
C ALA A 49 2.98 14.03 -2.69
N ALA A 50 1.70 13.92 -3.06
CA ALA A 50 0.90 12.71 -2.78
C ALA A 50 1.42 11.48 -3.57
N ARG A 51 1.74 11.65 -4.87
CA ARG A 51 2.33 10.59 -5.71
C ARG A 51 3.63 10.05 -5.11
N ALA A 52 4.47 10.93 -4.57
CA ALA A 52 5.71 10.54 -3.91
C ALA A 52 5.45 9.65 -2.68
N LYS A 53 4.43 9.97 -1.87
CA LYS A 53 4.04 9.16 -0.71
C LYS A 53 3.47 7.80 -1.09
N ASP A 54 2.61 7.74 -2.11
CA ASP A 54 2.07 6.47 -2.64
C ASP A 54 3.17 5.57 -3.20
N ARG A 55 4.16 6.16 -3.88
CA ARG A 55 5.34 5.42 -4.36
C ARG A 55 6.16 4.88 -3.18
N GLN A 56 6.43 5.70 -2.18
CA GLN A 56 7.16 5.27 -0.96
C GLN A 56 6.44 4.13 -0.24
N ALA A 57 5.12 4.19 -0.12
CA ALA A 57 4.33 3.12 0.50
C ALA A 57 4.44 1.79 -0.26
N ARG A 58 4.31 1.81 -1.59
CA ARG A 58 4.45 0.61 -2.44
C ARG A 58 5.85 0.01 -2.37
N ILE A 59 6.89 0.86 -2.38
CA ILE A 59 8.28 0.41 -2.21
C ILE A 59 8.44 -0.26 -0.84
N ALA A 60 8.01 0.40 0.24
CA ALA A 60 8.13 -0.14 1.60
C ALA A 60 7.40 -1.48 1.77
N GLU A 61 6.21 -1.63 1.20
CA GLU A 61 5.44 -2.88 1.23
C GLU A 61 6.12 -4.00 0.44
N THR A 62 6.65 -3.68 -0.74
CA THR A 62 7.40 -4.63 -1.59
C THR A 62 8.67 -5.09 -0.88
N ASP A 63 9.43 -4.14 -0.32
CA ASP A 63 10.67 -4.42 0.40
C ASP A 63 10.41 -5.26 1.65
N ALA A 64 9.38 -4.94 2.44
CA ALA A 64 8.99 -5.72 3.61
C ALA A 64 8.59 -7.15 3.23
N THR A 65 7.85 -7.31 2.15
CA THR A 65 7.43 -8.62 1.63
C THR A 65 8.64 -9.44 1.17
N ALA A 66 9.54 -8.83 0.39
CA ALA A 66 10.75 -9.48 -0.10
C ALA A 66 11.67 -9.90 1.06
N ALA A 67 11.91 -8.99 2.01
CA ALA A 67 12.70 -9.27 3.21
C ALA A 67 12.13 -10.45 3.99
N ARG A 68 10.80 -10.52 4.15
CA ARG A 68 10.12 -11.62 4.84
C ARG A 68 10.25 -12.95 4.11
N VAL A 69 10.04 -12.97 2.78
CA VAL A 69 10.18 -14.19 1.98
C VAL A 69 11.60 -14.74 2.03
N VAL A 70 12.60 -13.88 1.79
CA VAL A 70 14.01 -14.27 1.78
C VAL A 70 14.47 -14.75 3.16
N SER A 71 14.18 -13.97 4.20
CA SER A 71 14.58 -14.34 5.57
C SER A 71 13.89 -15.61 6.04
N ASN A 72 12.60 -15.82 5.76
CA ASN A 72 11.89 -17.05 6.11
C ASN A 72 12.52 -18.27 5.45
N PHE A 73 12.76 -18.22 4.13
CA PHE A 73 13.36 -19.33 3.40
C PHE A 73 14.73 -19.73 3.97
N HIS A 74 15.62 -18.76 4.17
CA HIS A 74 16.96 -19.05 4.68
C HIS A 74 16.95 -19.46 6.15
N PHE A 75 16.04 -18.90 6.95
CA PHE A 75 15.90 -19.26 8.36
C PHE A 75 15.37 -20.68 8.54
N ASP A 76 14.39 -21.09 7.76
CA ASP A 76 13.87 -22.46 7.73
C ASP A 76 14.95 -23.45 7.32
N ARG A 77 15.74 -23.10 6.30
CA ARG A 77 16.88 -23.92 5.87
C ARG A 77 17.94 -24.06 6.96
N ALA A 78 18.27 -22.98 7.67
CA ALA A 78 19.23 -23.02 8.77
C ALA A 78 18.73 -23.88 9.94
N CYS A 79 17.45 -23.75 10.30
CA CYS A 79 16.83 -24.59 11.32
C CYS A 79 16.80 -26.07 10.92
N THR A 80 16.54 -26.35 9.63
CA THR A 80 16.52 -27.72 9.09
C THR A 80 17.90 -28.35 9.13
N ALA A 81 18.93 -27.64 8.65
CA ALA A 81 20.31 -28.13 8.67
C ALA A 81 20.81 -28.41 10.10
N PHE A 82 20.50 -27.52 11.05
CA PHE A 82 20.81 -27.76 12.46
C PHE A 82 20.07 -28.99 13.00
N GLY A 83 18.78 -29.12 12.70
CA GLY A 83 17.97 -30.26 13.10
C GLY A 83 18.49 -31.60 12.55
N ASP A 84 18.91 -31.64 11.29
CA ASP A 84 19.45 -32.85 10.67
C ASP A 84 20.77 -33.29 11.32
N ASP A 85 21.70 -32.36 11.54
CA ASP A 85 22.97 -32.67 12.21
C ASP A 85 22.76 -33.07 13.67
N LEU A 86 21.84 -32.41 14.37
CA LEU A 86 21.50 -32.76 15.75
C LEU A 86 20.88 -34.16 15.81
N TYR A 87 20.03 -34.52 14.85
CA TYR A 87 19.38 -35.83 14.78
C TYR A 87 20.41 -36.95 14.66
N LEU A 88 21.44 -36.75 13.84
CA LEU A 88 22.56 -37.67 13.73
C LEU A 88 23.40 -37.71 15.02
N ALA A 89 23.68 -36.54 15.61
CA ALA A 89 24.50 -36.44 16.83
C ALA A 89 23.85 -37.07 18.07
N VAL A 90 22.52 -37.17 18.13
CA VAL A 90 21.78 -37.87 19.20
C VAL A 90 21.47 -39.33 18.86
N GLY A 91 22.13 -39.90 17.86
CA GLY A 91 21.93 -41.30 17.47
C GLY A 91 20.52 -41.58 16.96
N LYS A 92 19.92 -40.63 16.24
CA LYS A 92 18.55 -40.70 15.70
C LYS A 92 17.44 -40.79 16.77
N ASN A 93 17.74 -40.42 18.02
CA ASN A 93 16.78 -40.42 19.13
C ASN A 93 16.17 -39.02 19.36
N ARG A 94 14.94 -38.80 18.89
CA ARG A 94 14.17 -37.55 19.09
C ARG A 94 13.62 -37.37 20.50
N GLU A 95 13.64 -38.40 21.33
CA GLU A 95 13.19 -38.33 22.73
C GLU A 95 14.34 -37.96 23.66
N SER A 96 15.59 -37.92 23.16
CA SER A 96 16.74 -37.55 23.97
C SER A 96 16.58 -36.14 24.55
N PRO A 97 16.98 -35.90 25.81
CA PRO A 97 16.94 -34.57 26.42
C PRO A 97 17.68 -33.50 25.59
N ARG A 98 18.79 -33.91 24.96
CA ARG A 98 19.58 -33.07 24.06
C ARG A 98 18.80 -32.63 22.82
N TRP A 99 17.96 -33.50 22.24
CA TRP A 99 17.08 -33.11 21.13
C TRP A 99 15.95 -32.19 21.59
N THR A 100 15.24 -32.58 22.65
CA THR A 100 14.01 -31.92 23.09
C THR A 100 14.26 -30.52 23.67
N GLN A 101 15.48 -30.24 24.13
CA GLN A 101 15.93 -28.89 24.49
C GLN A 101 15.72 -27.88 23.35
N PHE A 102 16.01 -28.28 22.11
CA PHE A 102 15.87 -27.43 20.94
C PHE A 102 14.50 -27.61 20.28
N PHE A 103 14.13 -28.86 20.00
CA PHE A 103 12.96 -29.22 19.21
C PHE A 103 11.94 -30.01 20.04
N SER A 104 10.88 -29.35 20.50
CA SER A 104 9.73 -30.00 21.14
C SER A 104 8.78 -30.69 20.15
N VAL A 105 8.96 -30.45 18.85
CA VAL A 105 8.22 -31.05 17.74
C VAL A 105 9.19 -31.42 16.63
N ALA A 106 8.75 -32.21 15.65
CA ALA A 106 9.55 -32.48 14.46
C ALA A 106 9.97 -31.17 13.75
N VAL A 107 11.19 -31.13 13.21
CA VAL A 107 11.76 -29.93 12.57
C VAL A 107 10.87 -29.40 11.45
N SER A 108 10.29 -30.29 10.64
CA SER A 108 9.34 -29.93 9.58
C SER A 108 8.06 -29.24 10.08
N ARG A 109 7.67 -29.48 11.33
CA ARG A 109 6.58 -28.76 12.01
C ARG A 109 7.07 -27.50 12.69
N PHE A 110 8.29 -27.53 13.23
CA PHE A 110 8.93 -26.37 13.86
C PHE A 110 9.05 -25.19 12.88
N ILE A 111 9.52 -25.42 11.65
CA ILE A 111 9.65 -24.37 10.62
C ILE A 111 8.31 -23.85 10.08
N LYS A 112 7.18 -24.48 10.47
CA LYS A 112 5.83 -24.07 10.08
C LYS A 112 5.06 -23.39 11.19
N ILE A 113 5.66 -23.21 12.37
CA ILE A 113 5.03 -22.43 13.44
C ILE A 113 4.98 -20.95 13.04
N ARG A 114 4.27 -20.14 13.85
CA ARG A 114 4.26 -18.69 13.63
C ARG A 114 5.68 -18.13 13.60
N PHE A 115 5.97 -17.32 12.59
CA PHE A 115 7.32 -16.82 12.30
C PHE A 115 7.97 -16.10 13.49
N ASP A 116 7.20 -15.27 14.21
CA ASP A 116 7.66 -14.60 15.44
C ASP A 116 8.07 -15.59 16.55
N LYS A 117 7.33 -16.69 16.69
CA LYS A 117 7.61 -17.74 17.68
C LYS A 117 8.83 -18.56 17.32
N GLN A 118 9.04 -18.85 16.04
CA GLN A 118 10.25 -19.51 15.55
C GLN A 118 11.49 -18.66 15.85
N VAL A 119 11.45 -17.36 15.53
CA VAL A 119 12.54 -16.42 15.82
C VAL A 119 12.85 -16.37 17.31
N GLN A 120 11.83 -16.21 18.17
CA GLN A 120 12.00 -16.19 19.63
C GLN A 120 12.64 -17.49 20.14
N LYS A 121 12.19 -18.65 19.64
CA LYS A 121 12.72 -19.94 20.06
C LYS A 121 14.18 -20.10 19.65
N VAL A 122 14.55 -19.80 18.40
CA VAL A 122 15.94 -19.90 17.96
C VAL A 122 16.85 -18.94 18.72
N LYS A 123 16.41 -17.70 18.97
CA LYS A 123 17.19 -16.76 19.77
C LYS A 123 17.45 -17.27 21.20
N SER A 124 16.50 -18.00 21.79
CA SER A 124 16.72 -18.64 23.10
C SER A 124 17.80 -19.73 23.07
N TRP A 125 17.98 -20.43 21.95
CA TRP A 125 19.06 -21.41 21.78
C TRP A 125 20.42 -20.76 21.69
N LEU A 126 20.48 -19.56 21.13
CA LEU A 126 21.72 -18.83 20.89
C LEU A 126 22.23 -18.10 22.15
N GLY A 127 21.57 -18.29 23.30
CA GLY A 127 22.00 -17.74 24.57
C GLY A 127 23.39 -18.21 25.00
N PRO A 128 24.09 -17.44 25.86
CA PRO A 128 25.45 -17.75 26.30
C PRO A 128 25.53 -19.03 27.15
N ASP A 129 24.44 -19.38 27.84
CA ASP A 129 24.38 -20.55 28.73
C ASP A 129 24.14 -21.87 28.00
N VAL A 130 23.87 -21.81 26.68
CA VAL A 130 23.61 -23.00 25.85
C VAL A 130 24.90 -23.43 25.17
N ASN A 131 25.50 -24.50 25.71
CA ASN A 131 26.70 -25.12 25.19
C ASN A 131 26.34 -26.45 24.49
N ASP A 132 26.44 -26.48 23.16
CA ASP A 132 26.25 -27.69 22.36
C ASP A 132 27.15 -27.63 21.12
N ALA A 133 28.00 -28.64 20.96
CA ALA A 133 28.98 -28.68 19.87
C ALA A 133 28.36 -28.76 18.47
N THR A 134 27.13 -29.28 18.34
CA THR A 134 26.40 -29.26 17.08
C THR A 134 25.81 -27.88 16.83
N LEU A 135 25.22 -27.25 17.84
CA LEU A 135 24.71 -25.89 17.75
C LEU A 135 25.82 -24.89 17.35
N ASP A 136 27.02 -25.02 17.92
CA ASP A 136 28.12 -24.09 17.64
C ASP A 136 28.54 -24.08 16.17
N LYS A 137 28.44 -25.21 15.47
CA LYS A 137 28.66 -25.30 14.00
C LYS A 137 27.64 -24.49 13.20
N HIS A 138 26.43 -24.34 13.74
CA HIS A 138 25.29 -23.65 13.11
C HIS A 138 25.01 -22.27 13.69
N ARG A 139 25.78 -21.83 14.69
CA ARG A 139 25.51 -20.59 15.44
C ARG A 139 25.50 -19.37 14.54
N THR A 140 26.47 -19.25 13.63
CA THR A 140 26.54 -18.14 12.66
C THR A 140 25.30 -18.06 11.77
N PRO A 141 24.96 -19.07 10.95
CA PRO A 141 23.78 -18.98 10.09
C PRO A 141 22.47 -18.81 10.87
N LEU A 142 22.29 -19.47 12.01
CA LEU A 142 21.11 -19.28 12.86
C LEU A 142 21.02 -17.86 13.41
N THR A 143 22.13 -17.25 13.82
CA THR A 143 22.17 -15.86 14.29
C THR A 143 21.84 -14.89 13.16
N THR A 144 22.51 -15.03 12.00
CA THR A 144 22.27 -14.18 10.84
C THR A 144 20.81 -14.19 10.42
N TRP A 145 20.24 -15.39 10.22
CA TRP A 145 18.89 -15.50 9.67
C TRP A 145 17.79 -15.26 10.69
N SER A 146 18.00 -15.56 11.98
CA SER A 146 17.04 -15.17 13.03
C SER A 146 16.99 -13.65 13.23
N ASN A 147 18.12 -12.95 13.06
CA ASN A 147 18.16 -11.48 13.11
C ASN A 147 17.52 -10.86 11.87
N ALA A 148 17.80 -11.38 10.68
CA ALA A 148 17.14 -10.93 9.44
C ALA A 148 15.62 -11.17 9.50
N ALA A 149 15.19 -12.33 10.01
CA ALA A 149 13.78 -12.64 10.23
C ALA A 149 13.12 -11.66 11.19
N ALA A 150 13.75 -11.37 12.35
CA ALA A 150 13.27 -10.38 13.29
C ALA A 150 13.13 -8.99 12.63
N ALA A 151 14.16 -8.54 11.92
CA ALA A 151 14.14 -7.26 11.22
C ALA A 151 13.02 -7.17 10.17
N SER A 152 12.72 -8.27 9.46
CA SER A 152 11.62 -8.29 8.49
C SER A 152 10.22 -8.15 9.13
N ILE A 153 10.06 -8.63 10.37
CA ILE A 153 8.82 -8.44 11.15
C ILE A 153 8.67 -6.96 11.49
N ASP A 154 9.74 -6.32 11.95
CA ASP A 154 9.75 -4.89 12.26
C ASP A 154 9.49 -4.06 11.00
N GLN A 155 10.13 -4.41 9.87
CA GLN A 155 9.93 -3.76 8.58
C GLN A 155 8.48 -3.86 8.08
N THR A 156 7.78 -4.96 8.35
CA THR A 156 6.34 -5.09 8.04
C THR A 156 5.52 -4.04 8.81
N THR A 157 5.87 -3.82 10.08
CA THR A 157 5.21 -2.80 10.91
C THR A 157 5.50 -1.39 10.39
N SER A 158 6.76 -1.11 10.04
CA SER A 158 7.16 0.17 9.46
C SER A 158 6.46 0.44 8.13
N ALA A 159 6.34 -0.56 7.25
CA ALA A 159 5.63 -0.42 5.98
C ALA A 159 4.14 -0.05 6.18
N ALA A 160 3.49 -0.62 7.20
CA ALA A 160 2.12 -0.24 7.55
C ALA A 160 1.99 1.24 7.97
N MET A 161 2.98 1.78 8.69
CA MET A 161 3.03 3.21 9.04
C MET A 161 3.20 4.10 7.80
N VAL A 162 4.10 3.72 6.87
CA VAL A 162 4.30 4.46 5.60
C VAL A 162 3.01 4.48 4.77
N ARG A 163 2.31 3.34 4.68
CA ARG A 163 1.00 3.26 4.01
C ARG A 163 -0.04 4.16 4.67
N GLY A 164 -0.07 4.20 6.01
CA GLY A 164 -0.94 5.13 6.75
C GLY A 164 -0.64 6.60 6.41
N ALA A 165 0.64 6.97 6.34
CA ALA A 165 1.05 8.32 5.94
C ALA A 165 0.66 8.65 4.49
N ALA A 166 0.75 7.69 3.56
CA ALA A 166 0.29 7.89 2.18
C ALA A 166 -1.23 8.13 2.10
N ARG A 167 -2.02 7.38 2.89
CA ARG A 167 -3.46 7.62 2.99
C ARG A 167 -3.78 9.02 3.52
N ILE A 168 -3.13 9.46 4.59
CA ILE A 168 -3.30 10.82 5.14
C ILE A 168 -2.94 11.87 4.09
N ALA A 169 -1.87 11.67 3.31
CA ALA A 169 -1.48 12.59 2.25
C ALA A 169 -2.54 12.69 1.13
N ARG A 170 -3.26 11.60 0.85
CA ARG A 170 -4.37 11.59 -0.14
C ARG A 170 -5.61 12.32 0.38
N GLU A 171 -5.92 12.17 1.67
CA GLU A 171 -6.98 12.93 2.34
C GLU A 171 -6.66 14.43 2.33
N GLN A 172 -5.43 14.80 2.72
CA GLN A 172 -4.96 16.18 2.70
C GLN A 172 -4.97 16.79 1.28
N LEU A 173 -4.52 16.03 0.26
CA LEU A 173 -4.57 16.47 -1.13
C LEU A 173 -6.00 16.83 -1.56
N ALA A 174 -6.97 15.97 -1.24
CA ALA A 174 -8.35 16.18 -1.64
C ALA A 174 -8.96 17.44 -0.98
N GLU A 175 -8.65 17.66 0.30
CA GLU A 175 -9.04 18.86 1.04
C GLU A 175 -8.39 20.12 0.45
N ASP A 176 -7.08 20.09 0.23
CA ASP A 176 -6.32 21.23 -0.30
C ASP A 176 -6.76 21.59 -1.72
N LEU A 177 -6.83 20.63 -2.64
CA LEU A 177 -7.30 20.90 -3.99
C LEU A 177 -8.76 21.37 -4.02
N THR A 178 -9.62 20.84 -3.15
CA THR A 178 -11.01 21.32 -3.07
C THR A 178 -11.05 22.77 -2.58
N ARG A 179 -10.28 23.11 -1.54
CA ARG A 179 -10.17 24.46 -0.99
C ARG A 179 -9.64 25.45 -2.02
N GLU A 180 -8.56 25.11 -2.71
CA GLU A 180 -7.98 25.97 -3.75
C GLU A 180 -8.93 26.15 -4.95
N ARG A 181 -9.63 25.08 -5.36
CA ARG A 181 -10.65 25.16 -6.43
C ARG A 181 -11.84 26.02 -6.03
N ASP A 182 -12.30 25.94 -4.79
CA ASP A 182 -13.38 26.78 -4.28
C ASP A 182 -12.93 28.27 -4.26
N GLY A 183 -11.70 28.55 -3.83
CA GLY A 183 -11.12 29.90 -3.88
C GLY A 183 -11.03 30.47 -5.30
N LEU A 184 -10.64 29.63 -6.28
CA LEU A 184 -10.63 30.02 -7.69
C LEU A 184 -12.04 30.24 -8.25
N TYR A 185 -13.00 29.39 -7.87
CA TYR A 185 -14.39 29.57 -8.28
C TYR A 185 -14.97 30.88 -7.76
N ASP A 186 -14.64 31.28 -6.53
CA ASP A 186 -15.05 32.56 -5.96
C ASP A 186 -14.42 33.75 -6.70
N ALA A 187 -13.13 33.65 -7.05
CA ALA A 187 -12.44 34.67 -7.86
C ALA A 187 -13.06 34.81 -9.27
N LEU A 188 -13.35 33.68 -9.93
CA LEU A 188 -14.06 33.65 -11.22
C LEU A 188 -15.47 34.22 -11.09
N SER A 189 -16.18 33.93 -10.00
CA SER A 189 -17.52 34.45 -9.73
C SER A 189 -17.51 35.97 -9.52
N ALA A 190 -16.51 36.50 -8.82
CA ALA A 190 -16.31 37.95 -8.68
C ALA A 190 -16.03 38.59 -10.04
N ARG A 191 -15.12 38.00 -10.82
CA ARG A 191 -14.78 38.45 -12.17
C ARG A 191 -15.98 38.48 -13.11
N ALA A 192 -16.86 37.48 -13.02
CA ALA A 192 -18.08 37.44 -13.81
C ALA A 192 -18.99 38.63 -13.51
N ARG A 193 -19.13 39.01 -12.23
CA ARG A 193 -19.93 40.19 -11.82
C ARG A 193 -19.30 41.49 -12.31
N GLU A 194 -17.99 41.64 -12.16
CA GLU A 194 -17.24 42.83 -12.60
C GLU A 194 -17.36 43.08 -14.11
N LYS A 195 -17.35 42.01 -14.90
CA LYS A 195 -17.38 42.08 -16.37
C LYS A 195 -18.78 41.87 -16.99
N GLY A 196 -19.82 41.73 -16.18
CA GLY A 196 -21.19 41.48 -16.67
C GLY A 196 -21.35 40.15 -17.42
N LEU A 197 -20.56 39.13 -17.07
CA LEU A 197 -20.62 37.80 -17.67
C LEU A 197 -21.75 36.96 -17.05
N PRO A 198 -22.22 35.90 -17.73
CA PRO A 198 -23.24 35.00 -17.20
C PRO A 198 -22.87 34.42 -15.82
N ARG A 199 -23.87 34.21 -14.96
CA ARG A 199 -23.67 33.69 -13.59
C ARG A 199 -23.05 32.29 -13.56
N ASP A 200 -23.26 31.51 -14.61
CA ASP A 200 -22.72 30.16 -14.79
C ASP A 200 -21.38 30.13 -15.52
N TRP A 201 -20.85 31.27 -15.98
CA TRP A 201 -19.53 31.38 -16.61
C TRP A 201 -18.41 30.72 -15.78
N PRO A 202 -18.33 30.86 -14.45
CA PRO A 202 -17.29 30.18 -13.66
C PRO A 202 -17.30 28.65 -13.77
N LYS A 203 -18.44 28.03 -14.09
CA LYS A 203 -18.57 26.57 -14.16
C LYS A 203 -17.86 25.96 -15.36
N GLN A 204 -17.64 26.72 -16.43
CA GLN A 204 -16.99 26.20 -17.65
C GLN A 204 -15.50 25.86 -17.42
N PHE A 205 -14.90 26.40 -16.35
CA PHE A 205 -13.50 26.19 -15.99
C PHE A 205 -13.26 24.89 -15.20
N PHE A 206 -14.31 24.18 -14.83
CA PHE A 206 -14.21 22.95 -14.04
C PHE A 206 -14.95 21.80 -14.72
N ARG A 207 -14.49 20.56 -14.55
CA ARG A 207 -15.29 19.44 -15.02
C ARG A 207 -16.52 19.31 -14.12
N VAL A 208 -17.63 18.98 -14.76
CA VAL A 208 -18.92 18.83 -14.11
C VAL A 208 -19.34 17.38 -14.12
N THR A 209 -19.81 16.88 -12.98
CA THR A 209 -20.34 15.52 -12.91
C THR A 209 -21.76 15.52 -13.47
N THR A 210 -21.98 14.89 -14.62
CA THR A 210 -23.33 14.58 -15.07
C THR A 210 -23.86 13.45 -14.20
N ARG A 211 -24.77 13.76 -13.27
CA ARG A 211 -25.59 12.73 -12.61
C ARG A 211 -26.36 12.01 -13.71
N LYS A 212 -25.97 10.77 -14.02
CA LYS A 212 -26.83 9.87 -14.79
C LYS A 212 -28.12 9.75 -13.98
N THR A 213 -29.20 10.34 -14.46
CA THR A 213 -30.53 10.14 -13.90
C THR A 213 -30.82 8.66 -14.03
N ALA A 214 -30.77 7.95 -12.89
CA ALA A 214 -31.38 6.65 -12.75
C ALA A 214 -32.90 6.86 -12.87
N SER A 215 -33.40 6.80 -14.10
CA SER A 215 -34.82 6.73 -14.40
C SER A 215 -35.00 5.90 -15.66
N GLY A 216 -35.50 4.68 -15.50
CA GLY A 216 -36.21 3.92 -16.53
C GLY A 216 -35.50 2.67 -17.04
N GLY A 217 -35.89 1.52 -16.49
CA GLY A 217 -35.78 0.23 -17.19
C GLY A 217 -35.32 -0.95 -16.33
N ASP A 218 -36.08 -1.28 -15.28
CA ASP A 218 -36.33 -2.70 -15.01
C ASP A 218 -37.03 -3.24 -16.28
N ASP A 219 -36.36 -4.14 -17.01
CA ASP A 219 -37.03 -5.03 -17.96
C ASP A 219 -36.47 -6.42 -17.69
N ASP A 220 -37.30 -7.17 -16.98
CA ASP A 220 -37.20 -8.59 -16.71
C ASP A 220 -37.08 -9.38 -18.03
N GLY A 221 -36.10 -10.28 -18.08
CA GLY A 221 -35.89 -11.18 -19.21
C GLY A 221 -35.32 -12.51 -18.73
N GLU A 222 -36.10 -13.19 -17.88
CA GLU A 222 -35.98 -14.62 -17.56
C GLU A 222 -36.23 -15.46 -18.83
N ASP A 223 -35.55 -16.62 -18.89
CA ASP A 223 -35.72 -17.77 -19.80
C ASP A 223 -35.20 -17.69 -21.25
N VAL A 224 -34.26 -18.60 -21.60
CA VAL A 224 -34.59 -19.94 -22.12
C VAL A 224 -33.31 -20.79 -22.23
N GLU A 225 -33.38 -21.94 -21.57
CA GLU A 225 -32.57 -23.14 -21.73
C GLU A 225 -32.72 -23.72 -23.16
N GLN A 226 -31.64 -23.94 -23.92
CA GLN A 226 -31.62 -24.98 -24.97
C GLN A 226 -30.20 -25.38 -25.39
N SER A 227 -29.82 -26.58 -24.93
CA SER A 227 -29.27 -27.71 -25.68
C SER A 227 -28.42 -27.45 -26.95
N GLY A 228 -27.17 -27.94 -26.94
CA GLY A 228 -26.34 -28.03 -28.16
C GLY A 228 -25.18 -29.03 -28.02
N SER A 229 -25.48 -30.28 -28.35
CA SER A 229 -24.58 -31.43 -28.53
C SER A 229 -23.61 -31.27 -29.73
N GLY A 230 -22.44 -31.91 -29.65
CA GLY A 230 -21.59 -32.30 -30.81
C GLY A 230 -20.11 -32.01 -30.55
N THR A 231 -19.16 -32.93 -30.65
CA THR A 231 -19.12 -34.33 -31.12
C THR A 231 -17.90 -35.00 -30.50
#